data_AF-A0A1V9YS29-F1
#
_entry.id   AF-A0A1V9YS29-F1
#
_cell.length_a   1.000
_cell.length_b   1.000
_cell.length_c   1.000
_cell.angle_alpha   90.00
_cell.angle_beta   90.00
_cell.angle_gamma   90.00
#
_symmetry.space_group_name_H-M   'P 1'
#
loop_
_entity.id
_entity.type
_entity.pdbx_description
1 polymer ?
#
loop_
_entity_poly.entity_id
_entity_poly.type
_entity_poly.pdbx_seq_one_letter_code
_entity_poly.pdbx_strand_id
1 'polypeptide(L)'
;MTTVLLANGTLVGPLDAGLAATTALLGPFGSIDMWYQRPPASLQELIREATRTLGSALQSSIECQAKFTSIMTSGTESIVPVPWLNVTVSTIGGSLLCPSVAASALALSMISLATHDSCSTTAYASTVNKDAMVLALAALFSPGVDASLICSMVLANRASCLDYVGKSMMFATTHLAVDTEMLTTAATDMVAANVSFVQYVTDGSHPAWVAAVPALDVAAVPFFNWIYAYDWVLGHREVIRFVGDKSTVTILTTFNHYTSQATDANMLPTTMASYARACVMYI
;
A
#
# COMPACT_ATOMS: atom_id res chain seq x y z
N MET A 1 13.22 -27.37 8.66
CA MET A 1 13.82 -26.23 7.94
C MET A 1 14.27 -25.14 8.91
N THR A 2 13.41 -24.69 9.84
CA THR A 2 13.77 -23.64 10.84
C THR A 2 14.98 -23.97 11.69
N THR A 3 15.19 -25.24 12.08
CA THR A 3 16.39 -25.67 12.82
C THR A 3 17.69 -25.45 12.04
N VAL A 4 17.66 -25.57 10.71
CA VAL A 4 18.81 -25.28 9.83
C VAL A 4 19.06 -23.79 9.75
N LEU A 5 17.99 -22.98 9.66
CA LEU A 5 18.06 -21.52 9.65
C LEU A 5 18.57 -20.95 10.98
N LEU A 6 18.28 -21.60 12.10
CA LEU A 6 18.87 -21.26 13.40
C LEU A 6 20.34 -21.68 13.48
N ALA A 7 20.67 -22.87 12.98
CA ALA A 7 22.04 -23.40 13.02
C ALA A 7 23.02 -22.62 12.12
N ASN A 8 22.57 -22.10 10.98
CA ASN A 8 23.40 -21.31 10.07
C ASN A 8 23.40 -19.81 10.38
N GLY A 9 22.69 -19.38 11.43
CA GLY A 9 22.60 -17.98 11.86
C GLY A 9 21.73 -17.06 11.00
N THR A 10 20.96 -17.59 10.04
CA THR A 10 19.97 -16.80 9.28
C THR A 10 18.82 -16.33 10.17
N LEU A 11 18.40 -17.17 11.12
CA LEU A 11 17.47 -16.81 12.19
C LEU A 11 18.21 -16.80 13.52
N VAL A 12 17.94 -15.79 14.34
CA VAL A 12 18.45 -15.71 15.71
C VAL A 12 17.36 -16.21 16.65
N GLY A 13 17.68 -17.22 17.45
CA GLY A 13 16.80 -17.79 18.47
C GLY A 13 17.06 -17.17 19.85
N PRO A 14 16.03 -17.04 20.71
CA PRO A 14 14.61 -17.26 20.42
C PRO A 14 14.04 -16.19 19.47
N LEU A 15 13.01 -16.56 18.69
CA LEU A 15 12.32 -15.60 17.81
C LEU A 15 11.68 -14.50 18.66
N ASP A 16 11.77 -13.26 18.22
CA ASP A 16 11.06 -12.14 18.86
C ASP A 16 9.54 -12.25 18.65
N ALA A 17 8.79 -11.38 19.31
CA ALA A 17 7.33 -11.41 19.30
C ALA A 17 6.72 -11.30 17.89
N GLY A 18 7.32 -10.51 16.99
CA GLY A 18 6.87 -10.35 15.61
C GLY A 18 7.11 -11.62 14.78
N LEU A 19 8.34 -12.13 14.78
CA LEU A 19 8.67 -13.36 14.05
C LEU A 19 7.93 -14.58 14.61
N ALA A 20 7.70 -14.64 15.92
CA ALA A 20 6.86 -15.65 16.54
C ALA A 20 5.41 -15.55 16.03
N ALA A 21 4.83 -14.35 15.93
CA ALA A 21 3.49 -14.13 15.37
C ALA A 21 3.39 -14.57 13.90
N THR A 22 4.42 -14.31 13.08
CA THR A 22 4.49 -14.83 11.70
C THR A 22 4.45 -16.35 11.68
N THR A 23 5.25 -17.02 12.52
CA THR A 23 5.25 -18.50 12.54
C THR A 23 3.96 -19.10 13.11
N ALA A 24 3.27 -18.37 13.98
CA ALA A 24 1.96 -18.72 14.46
C ALA A 24 0.92 -18.68 13.32
N LEU A 25 0.95 -17.63 12.49
CA LEU A 25 0.05 -17.40 11.37
C LEU A 25 0.33 -18.32 10.17
N LEU A 26 1.56 -18.31 9.65
CA LEU A 26 1.90 -18.92 8.37
C LEU A 26 2.52 -20.32 8.52
N GLY A 27 3.25 -20.56 9.61
CA GLY A 27 4.03 -21.78 9.78
C GLY A 27 5.53 -21.48 9.91
N PRO A 28 6.38 -22.52 10.03
CA PRO A 28 7.80 -22.34 10.27
C PRO A 28 8.51 -21.58 9.14
N PHE A 29 9.45 -20.70 9.48
CA PHE A 29 10.34 -20.12 8.47
C PHE A 29 11.12 -21.21 7.73
N GLY A 30 11.24 -21.02 6.41
CA GLY A 30 11.80 -21.98 5.47
C GLY A 30 10.75 -22.80 4.70
N SER A 31 9.49 -22.85 5.15
CA SER A 31 8.36 -23.43 4.39
C SER A 31 7.34 -22.39 3.92
N ILE A 32 7.66 -21.10 4.03
CA ILE A 32 6.80 -20.01 3.56
C ILE A 32 7.29 -19.60 2.17
N ASP A 33 6.46 -19.80 1.16
CA ASP A 33 6.71 -19.33 -0.20
C ASP A 33 6.18 -17.89 -0.38
N MET A 34 6.88 -17.09 -1.18
CA MET A 34 6.47 -15.73 -1.53
C MET A 34 6.26 -15.60 -3.03
N TRP A 35 5.14 -14.99 -3.42
CA TRP A 35 4.78 -14.80 -4.82
C TRP A 35 4.39 -13.36 -5.08
N TYR A 36 4.97 -12.76 -6.11
CA TYR A 36 4.53 -11.46 -6.58
C TYR A 36 3.16 -11.57 -7.24
N GLN A 37 2.21 -10.75 -6.80
CA GLN A 37 0.87 -10.65 -7.38
C GLN A 37 0.78 -9.38 -8.23
N ARG A 38 0.43 -9.58 -9.52
CA ARG A 38 0.23 -8.48 -10.46
C ARG A 38 -1.08 -7.74 -10.20
N PRO A 39 -1.14 -6.42 -10.47
CA PRO A 39 -2.40 -5.69 -10.48
C PRO A 39 -3.41 -6.31 -11.45
N PRO A 40 -4.71 -6.37 -11.12
CA PRO A 40 -5.75 -6.80 -12.05
C PRO A 40 -5.71 -5.99 -13.36
N ALA A 41 -6.00 -6.65 -14.49
CA ALA A 41 -6.00 -5.98 -15.79
C ALA A 41 -7.03 -4.84 -15.85
N SER A 42 -8.22 -5.04 -15.27
CA SER A 42 -9.27 -4.04 -15.13
C SER A 42 -8.79 -2.76 -14.42
N LEU A 43 -8.03 -2.91 -13.34
CA LEU A 43 -7.45 -1.78 -12.60
C LEU A 43 -6.41 -1.03 -13.45
N GLN A 44 -5.55 -1.75 -14.16
CA GLN A 44 -4.56 -1.14 -15.06
C GLN A 44 -5.25 -0.36 -16.20
N GLU A 45 -6.31 -0.92 -16.78
CA GLU A 45 -7.10 -0.27 -17.82
C GLU A 45 -7.81 0.99 -17.31
N LEU A 46 -8.43 0.93 -16.13
CA LEU A 46 -9.08 2.08 -15.49
C LEU A 46 -8.09 3.23 -15.26
N ILE A 47 -6.92 2.96 -14.66
CA ILE A 47 -5.92 3.99 -14.40
C ILE A 47 -5.37 4.59 -15.69
N ARG A 48 -5.14 3.76 -16.72
CA ARG A 48 -4.69 4.21 -18.05
C ARG A 48 -5.73 5.10 -18.73
N GLU A 49 -7.01 4.75 -18.64
CA GLU A 49 -8.12 5.55 -19.16
C GLU A 49 -8.22 6.88 -18.43
N ALA A 50 -8.31 6.85 -17.11
CA ALA A 50 -8.51 8.03 -16.31
C ALA A 50 -7.34 9.02 -16.42
N THR A 51 -6.10 8.52 -16.51
CA THR A 51 -4.91 9.37 -16.74
C THR A 51 -4.97 10.07 -18.10
N ARG A 52 -5.49 9.40 -19.14
CA ARG A 52 -5.67 10.01 -20.46
C ARG A 52 -6.80 11.03 -20.48
N THR A 53 -7.91 10.74 -19.80
CA THR A 53 -9.02 11.69 -19.62
C THR A 53 -8.54 12.94 -18.89
N LEU A 54 -7.79 12.79 -17.80
CA LEU A 54 -7.17 13.91 -17.10
C LEU A 54 -6.23 14.71 -18.00
N GLY A 55 -5.34 14.05 -18.73
CA GLY A 55 -4.44 14.73 -19.67
C GLY A 55 -5.18 15.53 -20.74
N SER A 56 -6.28 14.97 -21.28
CA SER A 56 -7.12 15.62 -22.29
C SER A 56 -7.87 16.83 -21.71
N ALA A 57 -8.41 16.70 -20.49
CA ALA A 57 -9.07 17.79 -19.78
C ALA A 57 -8.10 18.96 -19.54
N LEU A 58 -6.87 18.66 -19.08
CA LEU A 58 -5.84 19.67 -18.84
C LEU A 58 -5.39 20.35 -20.14
N GLN A 59 -5.28 19.64 -21.26
CA GLN A 59 -4.90 20.24 -22.54
C GLN A 59 -5.97 21.16 -23.13
N SER A 60 -7.25 20.90 -22.84
CA SER A 60 -8.38 21.59 -23.47
C SER A 60 -8.79 22.90 -22.78
N SER A 61 -8.42 23.14 -21.51
CA SER A 61 -8.86 24.32 -20.76
C SER A 61 -7.82 24.86 -19.78
N ILE A 62 -7.51 26.15 -19.90
CA ILE A 62 -6.61 26.85 -18.98
C ILE A 62 -7.23 27.00 -17.58
N GLU A 63 -8.56 27.08 -17.50
CA GLU A 63 -9.28 27.11 -16.22
C GLU A 63 -9.16 25.77 -15.51
N CYS A 64 -9.28 24.66 -16.26
CA CYS A 64 -9.06 23.31 -15.73
C CYS A 64 -7.63 23.17 -15.17
N GLN A 65 -6.62 23.66 -15.88
CA GLN A 65 -5.23 23.67 -15.40
C GLN A 65 -5.07 24.47 -14.10
N ALA A 66 -5.68 25.66 -14.00
CA ALA A 66 -5.62 26.48 -12.79
C ALA A 66 -6.27 25.77 -11.59
N LYS A 67 -7.42 25.12 -11.79
CA LYS A 67 -8.10 24.34 -10.75
C LYS A 67 -7.29 23.10 -10.35
N PHE A 68 -6.72 22.38 -11.30
CA PHE A 68 -5.84 21.25 -11.02
C PHE A 68 -4.60 21.67 -10.21
N THR A 69 -3.96 22.78 -10.59
CA THR A 69 -2.78 23.29 -9.87
C THR A 69 -3.12 23.68 -8.43
N SER A 70 -4.36 24.09 -8.16
CA SER A 70 -4.79 24.42 -6.79
C SER A 70 -4.84 23.21 -5.83
N ILE A 71 -4.89 21.98 -6.37
CA ILE A 71 -4.83 20.72 -5.61
C ILE A 71 -3.41 20.45 -5.10
N MET A 72 -2.38 20.95 -5.79
CA MET A 72 -0.98 20.61 -5.50
C MET A 72 -0.63 20.85 -4.04
N THR A 73 -0.01 19.85 -3.44
CA THR A 73 0.37 19.86 -2.03
C THR A 73 1.64 19.03 -1.84
N SER A 74 2.60 19.48 -1.03
CA SER A 74 3.93 18.85 -0.88
C SER A 74 4.10 17.91 0.31
N GLY A 75 4.74 16.75 0.13
CA GLY A 75 5.03 15.78 1.20
C GLY A 75 4.21 14.51 1.11
N THR A 76 4.12 13.76 2.19
CA THR A 76 3.39 12.49 2.28
C THR A 76 2.45 12.49 3.49
N GLU A 77 1.41 11.66 3.47
CA GLU A 77 0.47 11.55 4.59
C GLU A 77 0.48 10.15 5.19
N SER A 78 0.39 10.04 6.52
CA SER A 78 0.26 8.74 7.20
C SER A 78 -1.22 8.43 7.39
N ILE A 79 -1.64 7.24 6.94
CA ILE A 79 -3.05 6.85 6.92
C ILE A 79 -3.28 5.74 7.94
N VAL A 80 -4.30 5.90 8.79
CA VAL A 80 -4.80 4.84 9.67
C VAL A 80 -6.12 4.32 9.10
N PRO A 81 -6.22 3.05 8.68
CA PRO A 81 -7.47 2.46 8.21
C PRO A 81 -8.61 2.63 9.22
N VAL A 82 -9.84 2.78 8.73
CA VAL A 82 -11.04 2.98 9.56
C VAL A 82 -11.17 1.94 10.69
N PRO A 83 -10.95 0.62 10.45
CA PRO A 83 -11.04 -0.38 11.51
C PRO A 83 -10.02 -0.23 12.64
N TRP A 84 -8.94 0.51 12.41
CA TRP A 84 -7.85 0.72 13.37
C TRP A 84 -7.93 2.04 14.13
N LEU A 85 -8.83 2.96 13.78
CA LEU A 85 -8.91 4.27 14.43
C LEU A 85 -9.22 4.24 15.93
N ASN A 86 -9.94 3.21 16.40
CA ASN A 86 -10.43 3.13 17.79
C ASN A 86 -9.90 1.91 18.55
N VAL A 87 -8.85 1.26 18.05
CA VAL A 87 -8.26 0.10 18.73
C VAL A 87 -7.32 0.57 19.84
N THR A 88 -7.30 -0.17 20.95
CA THR A 88 -6.47 0.15 22.13
C THR A 88 -5.16 -0.63 22.18
N VAL A 89 -4.88 -1.39 21.13
CA VAL A 89 -3.68 -2.23 20.99
C VAL A 89 -2.53 -1.45 20.36
N SER A 90 -1.31 -1.91 20.64
CA SER A 90 -0.11 -1.33 20.05
C SER A 90 0.37 -2.18 18.86
N THR A 91 0.92 -1.53 17.86
CA THR A 91 1.71 -2.20 16.81
C THR A 91 3.17 -2.24 17.20
N ILE A 92 3.83 -3.35 16.87
CA ILE A 92 5.26 -3.58 17.06
C ILE A 92 5.96 -3.93 15.73
N GLY A 93 5.34 -3.63 14.58
CA GLY A 93 5.94 -3.84 13.27
C GLY A 93 4.91 -4.15 12.19
N GLY A 94 5.32 -4.10 10.91
CA GLY A 94 4.42 -4.33 9.77
C GLY A 94 4.99 -5.20 8.65
N SER A 95 6.19 -5.77 8.85
CA SER A 95 6.84 -6.65 7.86
C SER A 95 6.95 -8.06 8.42
N LEU A 96 6.29 -9.03 7.76
CA LEU A 96 6.24 -10.44 8.18
C LEU A 96 7.61 -11.13 8.25
N LEU A 97 8.62 -10.53 7.62
CA LEU A 97 10.00 -11.03 7.55
C LEU A 97 10.95 -10.33 8.52
N CYS A 98 10.48 -9.29 9.23
CA CYS A 98 11.32 -8.51 10.12
C CYS A 98 10.98 -8.75 11.60
N PRO A 99 11.97 -8.57 12.49
CA PRO A 99 11.74 -8.52 13.92
C PRO A 99 10.79 -7.38 14.31
N SER A 100 10.18 -7.53 15.49
CA SER A 100 9.42 -6.47 16.13
C SER A 100 10.30 -5.26 16.48
N VAL A 101 9.69 -4.08 16.41
CA VAL A 101 10.27 -2.79 16.81
C VAL A 101 9.59 -2.26 18.06
N ALA A 102 10.00 -1.08 18.53
CA ALA A 102 9.37 -0.42 19.67
C ALA A 102 7.86 -0.21 19.43
N ALA A 103 7.06 -0.51 20.45
CA ALA A 103 5.62 -0.43 20.38
C ALA A 103 5.13 1.02 20.17
N SER A 104 4.15 1.19 19.29
CA SER A 104 3.42 2.44 19.11
C SER A 104 1.92 2.17 19.04
N ALA A 105 1.10 3.16 19.38
CA ALA A 105 -0.36 3.00 19.33
C ALA A 105 -0.81 2.82 17.88
N LEU A 106 -1.44 1.67 17.58
CA LEU A 106 -1.91 1.34 16.23
C LEU A 106 -2.96 2.36 15.73
N ALA A 107 -3.75 2.89 16.64
CA ALA A 107 -4.72 3.94 16.35
C ALA A 107 -4.09 5.27 15.90
N LEU A 108 -2.79 5.52 16.14
CA LEU A 108 -2.12 6.76 15.75
C LEU A 108 -1.39 6.66 14.41
N SER A 109 -0.83 5.50 14.10
CA SER A 109 -0.16 5.24 12.83
C SER A 109 0.11 3.75 12.65
N MET A 110 0.18 3.29 11.40
CA MET A 110 0.73 1.99 11.05
C MET A 110 2.26 2.09 10.98
N ILE A 111 2.97 1.12 11.56
CA ILE A 111 4.41 0.96 11.35
C ILE A 111 4.66 0.39 9.95
N SER A 112 5.83 0.67 9.37
CA SER A 112 6.25 0.32 8.01
C SER A 112 5.77 -1.07 7.61
N LEU A 113 5.10 -1.13 6.47
CA LEU A 113 4.69 -2.37 5.83
C LEU A 113 5.91 -3.15 5.35
N ALA A 114 5.69 -4.34 4.79
CA ALA A 114 6.76 -5.15 4.21
C ALA A 114 7.66 -4.33 3.28
N THR A 115 8.97 -4.49 3.42
CA THR A 115 9.98 -3.74 2.67
C THR A 115 11.02 -4.70 2.09
N HIS A 116 11.67 -4.29 1.00
CA HIS A 116 12.83 -4.98 0.42
C HIS A 116 14.14 -4.59 1.12
N ASP A 117 14.12 -3.51 1.90
CA ASP A 117 15.29 -3.05 2.63
C ASP A 117 15.57 -3.92 3.86
N SER A 118 16.78 -3.79 4.40
CA SER A 118 17.12 -4.39 5.69
C SER A 118 16.13 -3.96 6.76
N CYS A 119 15.75 -4.90 7.64
CA CYS A 119 14.88 -4.60 8.76
C CYS A 119 15.44 -3.46 9.61
N SER A 120 14.73 -2.34 9.63
CA SER A 120 15.08 -1.24 10.53
C SER A 120 14.58 -1.52 11.94
N THR A 121 15.38 -1.17 12.94
CA THR A 121 14.96 -1.17 14.34
C THR A 121 14.14 0.08 14.70
N THR A 122 14.07 1.06 13.80
CA THR A 122 13.24 2.27 13.95
C THR A 122 11.87 2.08 13.30
N ALA A 123 10.83 2.48 14.03
CA ALA A 123 9.47 2.50 13.52
C ALA A 123 9.28 3.69 12.56
N TYR A 124 8.94 3.40 11.30
CA TYR A 124 8.51 4.41 10.33
C TYR A 124 7.02 4.26 10.06
N ALA A 125 6.33 5.36 9.77
CA ALA A 125 4.93 5.29 9.38
C ALA A 125 4.79 4.83 7.91
N SER A 126 3.75 4.06 7.59
CA SER A 126 3.36 3.86 6.19
C SER A 126 2.70 5.14 5.66
N THR A 127 3.22 5.66 4.55
CA THR A 127 2.76 6.95 3.99
C THR A 127 2.27 6.84 2.55
N VAL A 128 1.36 7.73 2.16
CA VAL A 128 0.91 7.90 0.78
C VAL A 128 1.41 9.22 0.21
N ASN A 129 1.70 9.23 -1.09
CA ASN A 129 1.97 10.48 -1.82
C ASN A 129 0.65 11.22 -2.06
N LYS A 130 0.73 12.55 -2.07
CA LYS A 130 -0.39 13.49 -2.28
C LYS A 130 -0.18 14.37 -3.52
N ASP A 131 0.44 13.82 -4.55
CA ASP A 131 0.53 14.43 -5.87
C ASP A 131 -0.88 14.74 -6.43
N ALA A 132 -1.02 15.91 -7.06
CA ALA A 132 -2.32 16.40 -7.54
C ALA A 132 -3.02 15.43 -8.52
N MET A 133 -2.23 14.75 -9.36
CA MET A 133 -2.77 13.73 -10.28
C MET A 133 -3.40 12.58 -9.50
N VAL A 134 -2.67 12.02 -8.53
CA VAL A 134 -3.12 10.87 -7.75
C VAL A 134 -4.35 11.21 -6.91
N LEU A 135 -4.37 12.41 -6.31
CA LEU A 135 -5.53 12.92 -5.59
C LEU A 135 -6.76 13.13 -6.50
N ALA A 136 -6.57 13.68 -7.70
CA ALA A 136 -7.65 13.88 -8.67
C ALA A 136 -8.24 12.54 -9.14
N LEU A 137 -7.40 11.53 -9.39
CA LEU A 137 -7.86 10.18 -9.75
C LEU A 137 -8.57 9.48 -8.59
N ALA A 138 -8.02 9.55 -7.37
CA ALA A 138 -8.67 9.00 -6.18
C ALA A 138 -10.05 9.63 -5.93
N ALA A 139 -10.18 10.94 -6.16
CA ALA A 139 -11.45 11.65 -6.10
C ALA A 139 -12.43 11.19 -7.19
N LEU A 140 -11.96 11.02 -8.43
CA LEU A 140 -12.75 10.51 -9.55
C LEU A 140 -13.32 9.12 -9.27
N PHE A 141 -12.56 8.26 -8.59
CA PHE A 141 -12.93 6.89 -8.27
C PHE A 141 -13.70 6.73 -6.95
N SER A 142 -13.91 7.84 -6.22
CA SER A 142 -14.61 7.84 -4.93
C SER A 142 -15.84 8.75 -4.94
N PRO A 143 -16.76 8.60 -5.92
CA PRO A 143 -17.93 9.47 -6.00
C PRO A 143 -18.81 9.32 -4.76
N GLY A 144 -19.19 10.44 -4.15
CA GLY A 144 -20.12 10.48 -3.02
C GLY A 144 -19.53 10.07 -1.65
N VAL A 145 -18.23 9.81 -1.56
CA VAL A 145 -17.57 9.55 -0.26
C VAL A 145 -17.40 10.87 0.51
N ASP A 146 -17.75 10.88 1.79
CA ASP A 146 -17.64 12.07 2.64
C ASP A 146 -16.17 12.43 2.94
N ALA A 147 -15.77 13.67 2.66
CA ALA A 147 -14.43 14.19 2.95
C ALA A 147 -14.06 14.11 4.45
N SER A 148 -15.03 14.26 5.36
CA SER A 148 -14.82 14.14 6.80
C SER A 148 -14.49 12.70 7.23
N LEU A 149 -15.06 11.69 6.55
CA LEU A 149 -14.73 10.28 6.72
C LEU A 149 -13.33 10.00 6.19
N ILE A 150 -13.02 10.44 4.97
CA ILE A 150 -11.69 10.29 4.37
C ILE A 150 -10.62 10.88 5.30
N CYS A 151 -10.83 12.12 5.75
CA CYS A 151 -9.89 12.83 6.60
C CYS A 151 -9.94 12.42 8.07
N SER A 152 -10.82 11.50 8.48
CA SER A 152 -10.73 10.87 9.80
C SER A 152 -9.53 9.92 9.91
N MET A 153 -9.06 9.40 8.77
CA MET A 153 -7.88 8.52 8.68
C MET A 153 -6.55 9.28 8.74
N VAL A 154 -6.60 10.61 8.66
CA VAL A 154 -5.44 11.51 8.70
C VAL A 154 -5.42 12.23 10.04
N LEU A 155 -4.58 11.74 10.96
CA LEU A 155 -4.57 12.23 12.35
C LEU A 155 -3.67 13.45 12.55
N ALA A 156 -2.57 13.55 11.81
CA ALA A 156 -1.60 14.64 11.98
C ALA A 156 -2.14 15.97 11.42
N ASN A 157 -2.70 15.97 10.21
CA ASN A 157 -3.02 17.19 9.46
C ASN A 157 -4.44 17.20 8.88
N ARG A 158 -5.45 16.88 9.70
CA ARG A 158 -6.86 16.76 9.25
C ARG A 158 -7.38 17.97 8.47
N ALA A 159 -7.03 19.19 8.88
CA ALA A 159 -7.45 20.41 8.18
C ALA A 159 -6.87 20.51 6.76
N SER A 160 -5.59 20.14 6.59
CA SER A 160 -4.96 20.08 5.27
C SER A 160 -5.60 18.99 4.41
N CYS A 161 -5.95 17.84 5.01
CA CYS A 161 -6.69 16.80 4.33
C CYS A 161 -8.02 17.29 3.76
N LEU A 162 -8.83 17.98 4.57
CA LEU A 162 -10.11 18.50 4.12
C LEU A 162 -9.95 19.46 2.92
N ASP A 163 -8.89 20.27 2.91
CA ASP A 163 -8.59 21.19 1.81
C ASP A 163 -8.24 20.45 0.51
N TYR A 164 -7.23 19.55 0.51
CA TYR A 164 -6.83 18.89 -0.72
C TYR A 164 -7.85 17.85 -1.21
N VAL A 165 -8.55 17.15 -0.30
CA VAL A 165 -9.64 16.22 -0.67
C VAL A 165 -10.81 17.00 -1.28
N GLY A 166 -11.22 18.09 -0.64
CA GLY A 166 -12.32 18.94 -1.14
C GLY A 166 -12.04 19.51 -2.52
N LYS A 167 -10.84 20.06 -2.73
CA LYS A 167 -10.40 20.56 -4.05
C LYS A 167 -10.35 19.46 -5.11
N SER A 168 -9.86 18.27 -4.75
CA SER A 168 -9.78 17.13 -5.67
C SER A 168 -11.16 16.61 -6.08
N MET A 169 -12.09 16.52 -5.12
CA MET A 169 -13.48 16.16 -5.39
C MET A 169 -14.16 17.17 -6.30
N MET A 170 -14.08 18.46 -5.97
CA MET A 170 -14.65 19.52 -6.82
C MET A 170 -14.09 19.49 -8.24
N PHE A 171 -12.78 19.28 -8.38
CA PHE A 171 -12.14 19.17 -9.67
C PHE A 171 -12.64 17.96 -10.46
N ALA A 172 -12.63 16.77 -9.83
CA ALA A 172 -13.07 15.54 -10.45
C ALA A 172 -14.53 15.62 -10.91
N THR A 173 -15.44 16.14 -10.08
CA THR A 173 -16.86 16.27 -10.43
C THR A 173 -17.12 17.26 -11.56
N THR A 174 -16.27 18.28 -11.71
CA THR A 174 -16.49 19.36 -12.69
C THR A 174 -15.84 19.07 -14.03
N HIS A 175 -14.66 18.42 -14.02
CA HIS A 175 -13.80 18.34 -15.20
C HIS A 175 -13.53 16.92 -15.69
N LEU A 176 -13.85 15.91 -14.91
CA LEU A 176 -13.56 14.52 -15.25
C LEU A 176 -14.85 13.70 -15.34
N ALA A 177 -14.80 12.66 -16.17
CA ALA A 177 -15.79 11.62 -16.23
C ALA A 177 -15.07 10.27 -16.24
N VAL A 178 -15.70 9.27 -15.62
CA VAL A 178 -15.20 7.90 -15.59
C VAL A 178 -16.31 6.98 -16.04
N ASP A 179 -15.95 5.95 -16.79
CA ASP A 179 -16.85 4.86 -17.10
C ASP A 179 -17.17 4.09 -15.81
N THR A 180 -18.45 4.10 -15.42
CA THR A 180 -18.93 3.48 -14.19
C THR A 180 -18.80 1.95 -14.22
N GLU A 181 -18.88 1.33 -15.39
CA GLU A 181 -18.71 -0.13 -15.54
C GLU A 181 -17.24 -0.51 -15.35
N MET A 182 -16.31 0.24 -15.93
CA MET A 182 -14.87 0.06 -15.71
C MET A 182 -14.51 0.25 -14.23
N LEU A 183 -15.03 1.31 -13.60
CA LEU A 183 -14.80 1.59 -12.18
C LEU A 183 -15.31 0.44 -11.29
N THR A 184 -16.53 -0.03 -11.54
CA THR A 184 -17.15 -1.12 -10.77
C THR A 184 -16.38 -2.43 -10.92
N THR A 185 -15.94 -2.74 -12.14
CA THR A 185 -15.15 -3.94 -12.44
C THR A 185 -13.80 -3.89 -11.73
N ALA A 186 -13.08 -2.77 -11.83
CA ALA A 186 -11.80 -2.60 -11.15
C ALA A 186 -11.93 -2.66 -9.62
N ALA A 187 -12.97 -2.03 -9.04
CA ALA A 187 -13.24 -2.09 -7.61
C ALA A 187 -13.52 -3.53 -7.14
N THR A 188 -14.28 -4.29 -7.92
CA THR A 188 -14.58 -5.71 -7.63
C THR A 188 -13.31 -6.56 -7.66
N ASP A 189 -12.49 -6.40 -8.70
CA ASP A 189 -11.24 -7.15 -8.84
C ASP A 189 -10.19 -6.75 -7.78
N MET A 190 -10.17 -5.49 -7.34
CA MET A 190 -9.34 -5.03 -6.22
C MET A 190 -9.70 -5.74 -4.91
N VAL A 191 -10.99 -5.88 -4.61
CA VAL A 191 -11.45 -6.62 -3.42
C VAL A 191 -11.13 -8.12 -3.57
N ALA A 192 -11.34 -8.69 -4.77
CA ALA A 192 -11.04 -10.09 -5.05
C ALA A 192 -9.54 -10.42 -4.94
N ALA A 193 -8.65 -9.44 -5.16
CA ALA A 193 -7.21 -9.61 -4.97
C ALA A 193 -6.81 -9.87 -3.51
N ASN A 194 -7.70 -9.59 -2.54
CA ASN A 194 -7.56 -9.85 -1.11
C ASN A 194 -6.26 -9.29 -0.49
N VAL A 195 -5.88 -8.08 -0.93
CA VAL A 195 -4.66 -7.40 -0.47
C VAL A 195 -4.91 -6.71 0.85
N SER A 196 -4.06 -6.95 1.85
CA SER A 196 -4.20 -6.40 3.19
C SER A 196 -2.99 -5.59 3.66
N PHE A 197 -3.23 -4.63 4.54
CA PHE A 197 -2.21 -4.15 5.46
C PHE A 197 -2.07 -5.15 6.58
N VAL A 198 -0.84 -5.41 7.02
CA VAL A 198 -0.56 -6.27 8.16
C VAL A 198 0.27 -5.52 9.19
N GLN A 199 -0.03 -5.75 10.46
CA GLN A 199 0.74 -5.25 11.60
C GLN A 199 0.89 -6.38 12.63
N TYR A 200 2.06 -6.47 13.25
CA TYR A 200 2.24 -7.20 14.48
C TYR A 200 1.62 -6.40 15.61
N VAL A 201 0.68 -6.99 16.32
CA VAL A 201 -0.11 -6.32 17.35
C VAL A 201 0.12 -6.99 18.70
N THR A 202 0.15 -6.17 19.75
CA THR A 202 0.26 -6.61 21.14
C THR A 202 -0.66 -5.81 22.05
N ASP A 203 -1.21 -6.48 23.06
CA ASP A 203 -1.93 -5.90 24.19
C ASP A 203 -1.11 -5.95 25.50
N GLY A 204 0.15 -6.40 25.42
CA GLY A 204 1.04 -6.60 26.57
C GLY A 204 0.68 -7.77 27.48
N SER A 205 -0.43 -8.47 27.23
CA SER A 205 -0.95 -9.55 28.09
C SER A 205 -0.90 -10.92 27.41
N HIS A 206 -0.97 -10.96 26.08
CA HIS A 206 -0.96 -12.17 25.27
C HIS A 206 0.23 -12.19 24.29
N PRO A 207 0.61 -13.36 23.74
CA PRO A 207 1.54 -13.42 22.62
C PRO A 207 1.07 -12.50 21.48
N ALA A 208 2.00 -11.77 20.87
CA ALA A 208 1.68 -10.91 19.75
C ALA A 208 1.08 -11.73 18.59
N TRP A 209 0.21 -11.08 17.82
CA TRP A 209 -0.44 -11.69 16.66
C TRP A 209 -0.37 -10.77 15.44
N VAL A 210 -0.64 -11.31 14.27
CA VAL A 210 -0.73 -10.52 13.03
C VAL A 210 -2.18 -10.03 12.89
N ALA A 211 -2.40 -8.72 12.92
CA ALA A 211 -3.66 -8.11 12.54
C ALA A 211 -3.61 -7.71 11.07
N ALA A 212 -4.69 -7.96 10.33
CA ALA A 212 -4.81 -7.61 8.93
C ALA A 212 -6.06 -6.75 8.67
N VAL A 213 -5.95 -5.79 7.75
CA VAL A 213 -7.08 -4.98 7.25
C VAL A 213 -7.02 -4.92 5.73
N PRO A 214 -8.14 -5.11 5.01
CA PRO A 214 -8.17 -5.00 3.55
C PRO A 214 -7.70 -3.62 3.07
N ALA A 215 -6.57 -3.57 2.38
CA ALA A 215 -5.93 -2.32 1.96
C ALA A 215 -6.62 -1.67 0.76
N LEU A 216 -7.24 -2.50 -0.09
CA LEU A 216 -7.87 -2.08 -1.34
C LEU A 216 -9.40 -2.00 -1.27
N ASP A 217 -9.97 -2.19 -0.07
CA ASP A 217 -11.41 -2.10 0.18
C ASP A 217 -11.81 -0.67 0.59
N VAL A 218 -12.84 -0.13 -0.08
CA VAL A 218 -13.38 1.20 0.21
C VAL A 218 -13.99 1.31 1.60
N ALA A 219 -14.47 0.21 2.19
CA ALA A 219 -15.02 0.20 3.55
C ALA A 219 -13.93 0.41 4.61
N ALA A 220 -12.73 -0.11 4.35
CA ALA A 220 -11.60 -0.02 5.27
C ALA A 220 -10.75 1.24 5.04
N VAL A 221 -10.55 1.62 3.78
CA VAL A 221 -9.61 2.67 3.37
C VAL A 221 -10.24 3.53 2.26
N PRO A 222 -11.39 4.20 2.51
CA PRO A 222 -12.07 4.99 1.50
C PRO A 222 -11.14 6.06 0.92
N PHE A 223 -11.23 6.30 -0.39
CA PHE A 223 -10.40 7.24 -1.16
C PHE A 223 -8.92 6.86 -1.27
N PHE A 224 -8.26 6.56 -0.16
CA PHE A 224 -6.84 6.24 -0.15
C PHE A 224 -6.55 4.83 -0.71
N ASN A 225 -7.51 3.90 -0.71
CA ASN A 225 -7.39 2.61 -1.39
C ASN A 225 -7.01 2.78 -2.87
N TRP A 226 -7.55 3.79 -3.56
CA TRP A 226 -7.22 4.10 -4.94
C TRP A 226 -5.80 4.65 -5.12
N ILE A 227 -5.26 5.34 -4.11
CA ILE A 227 -3.87 5.79 -4.10
C ILE A 227 -2.93 4.58 -3.97
N TYR A 228 -3.23 3.66 -3.05
CA TYR A 228 -2.49 2.40 -2.93
C TYR A 228 -2.58 1.54 -4.19
N ALA A 229 -3.75 1.48 -4.82
CA ALA A 229 -3.95 0.78 -6.08
C ALA A 229 -3.17 1.41 -7.25
N TYR A 230 -3.13 2.74 -7.29
CA TYR A 230 -2.33 3.49 -8.27
C TYR A 230 -0.84 3.20 -8.12
N ASP A 231 -0.33 3.24 -6.89
CA ASP A 231 1.06 2.90 -6.57
C ASP A 231 1.38 1.44 -6.95
N TRP A 232 0.44 0.52 -6.76
CA TRP A 232 0.61 -0.87 -7.19
C TRP A 232 0.71 -1.00 -8.72
N VAL A 233 -0.14 -0.29 -9.47
CA VAL A 233 -0.08 -0.30 -10.94
C VAL A 233 1.21 0.30 -11.48
N LEU A 234 1.71 1.37 -10.86
CA LEU A 234 3.00 1.96 -11.24
C LEU A 234 4.21 1.20 -10.69
N GLY A 235 3.97 0.22 -9.82
CA GLY A 235 5.01 -0.55 -9.14
C GLY A 235 5.65 0.16 -7.96
N HIS A 236 5.27 1.40 -7.61
CA HIS A 236 5.78 2.04 -6.39
C HIS A 236 5.50 1.23 -5.14
N ARG A 237 4.47 0.36 -5.17
CA ARG A 237 4.22 -0.67 -4.18
C ARG A 237 4.06 -2.01 -4.88
N GLU A 238 4.43 -3.06 -4.18
CA GLU A 238 4.26 -4.43 -4.64
C GLU A 238 3.21 -5.14 -3.78
N VAL A 239 2.59 -6.15 -4.37
CA VAL A 239 1.71 -7.06 -3.64
C VAL A 239 2.39 -8.40 -3.59
N ILE A 240 2.62 -8.89 -2.37
CA ILE A 240 3.30 -10.16 -2.12
C ILE A 240 2.33 -11.09 -1.42
N ARG A 241 2.16 -12.28 -1.98
CA ARG A 241 1.38 -13.37 -1.41
C ARG A 241 2.31 -14.33 -0.69
N PHE A 242 2.16 -14.42 0.62
CA PHE A 242 2.83 -15.37 1.49
C PHE A 242 1.97 -16.63 1.61
N VAL A 243 2.53 -17.77 1.23
CA VAL A 243 1.89 -19.08 1.30
C VAL A 243 2.67 -19.91 2.30
N GLY A 244 2.14 -20.07 3.51
CA GLY A 244 2.70 -20.95 4.51
C GLY A 244 1.85 -22.20 4.71
N ASP A 245 2.37 -23.16 5.47
CA ASP A 245 1.70 -24.42 5.78
C ASP A 245 0.34 -24.26 6.47
N LYS A 246 0.13 -23.16 7.22
CA LYS A 246 -1.08 -22.93 8.01
C LYS A 246 -2.09 -22.01 7.32
N SER A 247 -1.61 -21.00 6.61
CA SER A 247 -2.48 -19.98 6.01
C SER A 247 -1.76 -19.25 4.88
N THR A 248 -2.53 -18.44 4.16
CA THR A 248 -2.03 -17.55 3.12
C THR A 248 -2.43 -16.13 3.47
N VAL A 249 -1.51 -15.18 3.29
CA VAL A 249 -1.80 -13.75 3.42
C VAL A 249 -1.20 -13.00 2.24
N THR A 250 -1.99 -12.11 1.65
CA THR A 250 -1.56 -11.23 0.57
C THR A 250 -1.43 -9.82 1.12
N ILE A 251 -0.24 -9.23 1.02
CA ILE A 251 0.08 -7.96 1.66
C ILE A 251 0.56 -6.92 0.65
N LEU A 252 0.31 -5.65 0.96
CA LEU A 252 0.90 -4.52 0.23
C LEU A 252 2.23 -4.13 0.91
N THR A 253 3.29 -3.93 0.13
CA THR A 253 4.58 -3.45 0.63
C THR A 253 4.53 -1.97 0.96
N THR A 254 5.58 -1.47 1.62
CA THR A 254 5.86 -0.04 1.76
C THR A 254 6.10 0.62 0.38
N PHE A 255 6.04 1.95 0.34
CA PHE A 255 6.36 2.70 -0.87
C PHE A 255 7.86 2.57 -1.17
N ASN A 256 8.19 2.11 -2.37
CA ASN A 256 9.55 1.98 -2.86
C ASN A 256 9.99 3.30 -3.53
N HIS A 257 11.07 3.89 -3.01
CA HIS A 257 11.72 5.02 -3.67
C HIS A 257 12.64 4.49 -4.77
N TYR A 258 12.15 4.48 -6.02
CA TYR A 258 12.96 4.04 -7.15
C TYR A 258 14.21 4.90 -7.31
N THR A 259 15.36 4.24 -7.37
CA THR A 259 16.60 4.87 -7.81
C THR A 259 16.69 4.68 -9.33
N SER A 260 16.60 5.76 -10.09
CA SER A 260 16.81 5.70 -11.54
C SER A 260 18.29 5.48 -11.81
N GLN A 261 18.64 4.33 -12.38
CA GLN A 261 19.99 4.04 -12.86
C GLN A 261 19.96 3.92 -14.38
N ALA A 262 20.86 4.63 -15.06
CA ALA A 262 21.00 4.51 -16.51
C ALA A 262 21.37 3.07 -16.87
N THR A 263 20.68 2.50 -17.86
CA THR A 263 21.04 1.19 -18.41
C THR A 263 22.39 1.32 -19.13
N ASP A 264 23.36 0.50 -18.73
CA ASP A 264 24.63 0.41 -19.46
C ASP A 264 24.34 -0.12 -20.86
N ALA A 265 24.64 0.67 -21.88
CA ALA A 265 24.42 0.33 -23.29
C ALA A 265 25.17 -0.94 -23.73
N ASN A 266 26.18 -1.37 -22.97
CA ASN A 266 26.94 -2.59 -23.25
C ASN A 266 26.29 -3.88 -22.69
N MET A 267 25.27 -3.74 -21.84
CA MET A 267 24.51 -4.87 -21.30
C MET A 267 23.30 -5.12 -22.20
N LEU A 268 23.21 -6.29 -22.83
CA LEU A 268 22.07 -6.68 -23.70
C LEU A 268 20.74 -6.49 -22.94
N PRO A 269 19.99 -5.39 -23.16
CA PRO A 269 18.98 -4.94 -22.21
C PRO A 269 17.78 -5.90 -22.15
N THR A 270 17.47 -6.56 -23.27
CA THR A 270 16.31 -7.42 -23.44
C THR A 270 16.45 -8.77 -22.72
N THR A 271 17.63 -9.38 -22.77
CA THR A 271 17.90 -10.65 -22.08
C THR A 271 17.95 -10.43 -20.57
N MET A 272 18.62 -9.36 -20.13
CA MET A 272 18.67 -8.97 -18.72
C MET A 272 17.29 -8.61 -18.18
N ALA A 273 16.47 -7.88 -18.95
CA ALA A 273 15.10 -7.53 -18.55
C ALA A 273 14.18 -8.76 -18.43
N SER A 274 14.30 -9.73 -19.35
CA SER A 274 13.51 -10.96 -19.29
C SER A 274 13.90 -11.84 -18.11
N TYR A 275 15.20 -11.97 -17.85
CA TYR A 275 15.73 -12.68 -16.68
C TYR A 275 15.32 -12.00 -15.38
N ALA A 276 15.53 -10.68 -15.26
CA ALA A 276 15.14 -9.89 -14.09
C ALA A 276 13.63 -10.01 -13.84
N ARG A 277 12.79 -9.93 -14.88
CA ARG A 277 11.34 -10.13 -14.75
C ARG A 277 10.99 -11.52 -14.22
N ALA A 278 11.70 -12.57 -14.63
CA ALA A 278 11.49 -13.92 -14.11
C ALA A 278 11.89 -14.02 -12.63
N CYS A 279 13.02 -13.42 -12.25
CA CYS A 279 13.47 -13.36 -10.85
C CYS A 279 12.54 -12.56 -9.95
N VAL A 280 11.84 -11.54 -10.45
CA VAL A 280 10.88 -10.75 -9.64
C VAL A 280 9.55 -11.49 -9.42
N MET A 281 9.22 -12.50 -10.24
CA MET A 281 7.97 -13.24 -10.08
C MET A 281 7.98 -14.27 -8.94
N TYR A 282 9.15 -14.78 -8.57
CA TYR A 282 9.36 -15.68 -7.43
C TYR A 282 10.42 -15.05 -6.51
N ILE A 283 9.97 -14.60 -5.34
CA ILE A 283 10.77 -13.80 -4.39
C ILE A 283 11.30 -14.71 -3.29
#